data_AF-A0A1Q7LDW5-F1
#
_entry.id   AF-A0A1Q7LDW5-F1
#
_cell.length_a   1.000
_cell.length_b   1.000
_cell.length_c   1.000
_cell.angle_alpha   90.00
_cell.angle_beta   90.00
_cell.angle_gamma   90.00
#
_symmetry.space_group_name_H-M   'P 1'
#
loop_
_entity.id
_entity.type
_entity.pdbx_description
1 polymer ?
#
loop_
_entity_poly.entity_id
_entity_poly.type
_entity_poly.pdbx_seq_one_letter_code
_entity_poly.pdbx_strand_id
1 'polypeptide(L)'
;MTLLDPPPAKPQKSRAMAFTIAAVALAAIVTLWFTFRYYPEKKAAAHFFDALVAGNIDRAYQLWKPSPSYSMKDFLADWGPGGYYGPVKSYEILKTGSPHGSNDVEVRVAVSPFSPMPDASNPEQSRKTKIVSVRVDISDKSLGFPP
;
A
#
# COMPACT_ATOMS: atom_id res chain seq x y z
N MET A 1 9.41 20.67 -73.18
CA MET A 1 8.00 20.79 -72.75
C MET A 1 7.66 19.59 -71.87
N THR A 2 6.94 19.89 -70.80
CA THR A 2 6.63 19.20 -69.54
C THR A 2 5.86 17.88 -69.71
N LEU A 3 5.82 16.99 -68.68
CA LEU A 3 4.54 16.45 -68.10
C LEU A 3 4.60 15.27 -67.09
N LEU A 4 5.74 14.77 -66.61
CA LEU A 4 5.75 13.48 -65.87
C LEU A 4 6.46 13.44 -64.49
N ASP A 5 6.63 14.56 -63.78
CA ASP A 5 7.07 14.48 -62.39
C ASP A 5 5.86 14.54 -61.43
N PRO A 6 5.50 13.43 -60.75
CA PRO A 6 4.47 13.48 -59.73
C PRO A 6 4.95 14.36 -58.57
N PRO A 7 4.08 15.21 -57.98
CA PRO A 7 4.47 16.02 -56.85
C PRO A 7 4.95 15.11 -55.70
N PRO A 8 6.01 15.50 -54.97
CA PRO A 8 6.55 14.68 -53.90
C PRO A 8 5.44 14.31 -52.93
N ALA A 9 5.20 13.01 -52.76
CA ALA A 9 4.21 12.49 -51.85
C ALA A 9 4.50 13.08 -50.46
N LYS A 10 3.62 13.96 -49.97
CA LYS A 10 3.75 14.50 -48.62
C LYS A 10 3.78 13.28 -47.69
N PRO A 11 4.76 13.15 -46.80
CA PRO A 11 4.75 12.09 -45.80
C PRO A 11 3.56 12.36 -44.89
N GLN A 12 2.42 11.78 -45.23
CA GLN A 12 1.22 11.86 -44.44
C GLN A 12 1.51 11.04 -43.20
N LYS A 13 2.08 11.69 -42.17
CA LYS A 13 2.24 11.11 -40.83
C LYS A 13 0.91 10.46 -40.50
N SER A 14 0.92 9.14 -40.49
CA SER A 14 -0.31 8.36 -40.43
C SER A 14 -1.02 8.73 -39.14
N ARG A 15 -2.20 9.37 -39.26
CA ARG A 15 -3.04 9.68 -38.09
C ARG A 15 -3.30 8.41 -37.27
N ALA A 16 -3.36 7.25 -37.94
CA ALA A 16 -3.46 5.96 -37.28
C ALA A 16 -2.26 5.67 -36.36
N MET A 17 -1.02 5.95 -36.77
CA MET A 17 0.16 5.78 -35.92
C MET A 17 0.09 6.68 -34.67
N ALA A 18 -0.38 7.92 -34.83
CA ALA A 18 -0.58 8.83 -33.70
C ALA A 18 -1.68 8.31 -32.74
N PHE A 19 -2.79 7.79 -33.26
CA PHE A 19 -3.84 7.19 -32.43
C PHE A 19 -3.37 5.92 -31.72
N THR A 20 -2.59 5.06 -32.39
CA THR A 20 -2.04 3.85 -31.77
C THR A 20 -1.09 4.20 -30.62
N ILE A 21 -0.19 5.17 -30.81
CA ILE A 21 0.70 5.63 -29.74
C ILE A 21 -0.10 6.20 -28.57
N ALA A 22 -1.11 7.03 -28.86
CA ALA A 22 -1.98 7.59 -27.82
C ALA A 22 -2.74 6.50 -27.03
N ALA A 23 -3.26 5.49 -27.71
CA ALA A 23 -3.95 4.37 -27.07
C ALA A 23 -3.01 3.54 -26.18
N VAL A 24 -1.79 3.25 -26.64
CA VAL A 24 -0.78 2.53 -25.86
C VAL A 24 -0.34 3.35 -24.65
N ALA A 25 -0.12 4.66 -24.82
CA ALA A 25 0.24 5.55 -23.72
C ALA A 25 -0.87 5.61 -22.67
N LEU A 26 -2.13 5.73 -23.09
CA LEU A 26 -3.26 5.72 -22.17
C LEU A 26 -3.37 4.39 -21.41
N ALA A 27 -3.22 3.26 -22.10
CA ALA A 27 -3.22 1.94 -21.46
C ALA A 27 -2.10 1.84 -20.42
N ALA A 28 -0.89 2.28 -20.75
CA ALA A 28 0.24 2.29 -19.81
C ALA A 28 -0.03 3.17 -18.59
N ILE A 29 -0.58 4.37 -18.77
CA ILE A 29 -0.95 5.28 -17.68
C ILE A 29 -1.98 4.62 -16.76
N VAL A 30 -3.02 4.01 -17.32
CA VAL A 30 -4.06 3.33 -16.55
C VAL A 30 -3.47 2.16 -15.77
N THR A 31 -2.65 1.31 -16.41
CA THR A 31 -1.97 0.20 -15.73
C THR A 31 -1.10 0.69 -14.58
N LEU A 32 -0.25 1.68 -14.81
CA LEU A 32 0.61 2.26 -13.78
C LEU A 32 -0.21 2.83 -12.62
N TRP A 33 -1.30 3.54 -12.92
CA TRP A 33 -2.16 4.08 -11.88
C TRP A 33 -2.78 2.96 -11.03
N PHE A 34 -3.36 1.92 -11.63
CA PHE A 34 -3.94 0.81 -10.86
C PHE A 34 -2.89 0.05 -10.03
N THR A 35 -1.67 -0.11 -10.55
CA THR A 35 -0.57 -0.78 -9.83
C THR A 35 -0.07 0.04 -8.64
N PHE A 36 0.06 1.37 -8.79
CA PHE A 36 0.75 2.21 -7.80
C PHE A 36 -0.16 3.11 -6.96
N ARG A 37 -1.48 3.16 -7.22
CA ARG A 37 -2.39 4.11 -6.53
C ARG A 37 -2.38 4.04 -5.00
N TYR A 38 -2.01 2.91 -4.40
CA TYR A 38 -1.93 2.73 -2.93
C TYR A 38 -0.51 2.53 -2.40
N TYR A 39 0.50 2.82 -3.23
CA TYR A 39 1.88 2.69 -2.82
C TYR A 39 2.23 3.57 -1.60
N PRO A 40 1.79 4.84 -1.51
CA PRO A 40 2.05 5.67 -0.33
C PRO A 40 1.48 5.10 0.97
N GLU A 41 0.27 4.53 0.93
CA GLU A 41 -0.42 3.97 2.10
C GLU A 41 0.22 2.64 2.53
N LYS A 42 0.56 1.79 1.55
CA LYS A 42 1.34 0.57 1.81
C LYS A 42 2.68 0.91 2.47
N LYS A 43 3.35 1.96 2.01
CA LYS A 43 4.64 2.42 2.56
C LYS A 43 4.49 3.00 3.96
N ALA A 44 3.42 3.76 4.24
CA ALA A 44 3.13 4.27 5.57
C ALA A 44 2.89 3.12 6.57
N ALA A 45 2.07 2.14 6.20
CA ALA A 45 1.86 0.93 7.00
C ALA A 45 3.16 0.15 7.21
N ALA A 46 3.96 -0.05 6.16
CA ALA A 46 5.25 -0.73 6.27
C ALA A 46 6.19 -0.03 7.27
N HIS A 47 6.34 1.30 7.18
CA HIS A 47 7.16 2.05 8.14
C HIS A 47 6.67 1.93 9.58
N PHE A 48 5.35 1.89 9.78
CA PHE A 48 4.76 1.65 11.09
C PHE A 48 5.15 0.25 11.63
N PHE A 49 4.95 -0.81 10.84
CA PHE A 49 5.28 -2.16 11.27
C PHE A 49 6.79 -2.40 11.40
N ASP A 50 7.62 -1.78 10.55
CA ASP A 50 9.08 -1.80 10.69
C ASP A 50 9.51 -1.22 12.04
N ALA A 51 8.87 -0.13 12.49
CA ALA A 51 9.15 0.46 13.79
C ALA A 51 8.74 -0.46 14.95
N LEU A 52 7.60 -1.17 14.82
CA LEU A 52 7.19 -2.19 15.79
C LEU A 52 8.16 -3.37 15.87
N VAL A 53 8.60 -3.88 14.72
CA VAL A 53 9.60 -4.97 14.64
C VAL A 53 10.93 -4.55 15.25
N ALA A 54 11.35 -3.29 15.04
CA ALA A 54 12.54 -2.72 15.66
C ALA A 54 12.38 -2.46 17.17
N GLY A 55 11.19 -2.67 17.75
CA GLY A 55 10.88 -2.39 19.15
C GLY A 55 10.81 -0.89 19.48
N ASN A 56 10.76 -0.03 18.46
CA ASN A 56 10.72 1.42 18.64
C ASN A 56 9.27 1.90 18.76
N ILE A 57 8.71 1.70 19.95
CA ILE A 57 7.30 2.00 20.27
C ILE A 57 6.99 3.49 20.11
N ASP A 58 7.87 4.39 20.54
CA ASP A 58 7.65 5.84 20.41
C ASP A 58 7.57 6.25 18.94
N ARG A 59 8.44 5.69 18.09
CA ARG A 59 8.40 5.94 16.65
C ARG A 59 7.15 5.35 16.02
N ALA A 60 6.76 4.13 16.40
CA ALA A 60 5.56 3.50 15.89
C ALA A 60 4.31 4.31 16.27
N TYR A 61 4.22 4.82 17.49
CA TYR A 61 3.13 5.68 17.94
C TYR A 61 3.09 7.03 17.21
N GLN A 62 4.24 7.65 16.94
CA GLN A 62 4.30 8.85 16.11
C GLN A 62 3.84 8.59 14.67
N LEU A 63 4.23 7.46 14.09
CA LEU A 63 3.82 7.05 12.75
C LEU A 63 2.33 6.74 12.69
N TRP A 64 1.76 6.18 13.76
CA TRP A 64 0.32 5.96 13.90
C TRP A 64 -0.50 7.25 13.78
N LYS A 65 0.08 8.40 14.17
CA LYS A 65 -0.59 9.73 14.18
C LYS A 65 -1.94 9.65 14.91
N PRO A 66 -1.93 9.31 16.20
CA PRO A 66 -3.13 9.06 16.98
C PRO A 66 -4.07 10.28 16.99
N SER A 67 -5.37 10.02 16.96
CA SER A 67 -6.34 11.03 17.36
C SER A 67 -6.16 11.39 18.83
N PRO A 68 -6.67 12.55 19.30
CA PRO A 68 -6.59 12.92 20.72
C PRO A 68 -7.23 11.91 21.68
N SER A 69 -8.11 11.05 21.18
CA SER A 69 -8.79 10.01 21.98
C SER A 69 -8.00 8.70 22.11
N TYR A 70 -6.92 8.52 21.36
CA TYR A 70 -6.13 7.30 21.35
C TYR A 70 -4.76 7.55 21.97
N SER A 71 -4.58 7.14 23.22
CA SER A 71 -3.38 7.47 23.99
C SER A 71 -2.26 6.43 23.79
N MET A 72 -1.05 6.76 24.26
CA MET A 72 0.06 5.80 24.30
C MET A 72 -0.29 4.55 25.11
N LYS A 73 -1.13 4.68 26.14
CA LYS A 73 -1.57 3.53 26.94
C LYS A 73 -2.41 2.57 26.10
N ASP A 74 -3.31 3.09 25.27
CA ASP A 74 -4.16 2.29 24.38
C ASP A 74 -3.29 1.67 23.28
N PHE A 75 -2.35 2.44 22.73
CA PHE A 75 -1.35 1.94 21.78
C PHE A 75 -0.53 0.78 22.34
N LEU A 76 -0.08 0.86 23.61
CA LEU A 76 0.65 -0.22 24.26
C LEU A 76 -0.23 -1.45 24.54
N ALA A 77 -1.52 -1.24 24.82
CA ALA A 77 -2.48 -2.32 24.97
C ALA A 77 -2.72 -3.08 23.66
N ASP A 78 -2.60 -2.40 22.51
CA ASP A 78 -2.71 -3.01 21.19
C ASP A 78 -1.39 -3.59 20.69
N TRP A 79 -0.30 -2.83 20.75
CA TRP A 79 0.95 -3.11 20.02
C TRP A 79 2.17 -3.35 20.90
N GLY A 80 2.05 -3.13 22.21
CA GLY A 80 3.15 -3.31 23.16
C GLY A 80 3.57 -4.78 23.35
N PRO A 81 4.63 -5.05 24.12
CA PRO A 81 5.16 -6.41 24.30
C PRO A 81 4.16 -7.44 24.87
N GLY A 82 3.16 -6.98 25.62
CA GLY A 82 2.02 -7.79 26.10
C GLY A 82 0.68 -7.34 25.51
N GLY A 83 0.71 -6.50 24.46
CA GLY A 83 -0.47 -5.99 23.80
C GLY A 83 -1.17 -7.04 22.96
N TYR A 84 -2.39 -6.77 22.53
CA TYR A 84 -3.21 -7.74 21.82
C TYR A 84 -2.60 -8.21 20.49
N TYR A 85 -2.01 -7.32 19.71
CA TYR A 85 -1.32 -7.61 18.45
C TYR A 85 0.20 -7.74 18.62
N GLY A 86 0.75 -7.36 19.78
CA GLY A 86 2.16 -7.49 20.12
C GLY A 86 2.52 -8.79 20.85
N PRO A 87 3.82 -9.07 21.02
CA PRO A 87 4.94 -8.38 20.40
C PRO A 87 4.99 -8.69 18.89
N VAL A 88 5.25 -7.68 18.06
CA VAL A 88 5.42 -7.87 16.61
C VAL A 88 6.90 -8.06 16.30
N LYS A 89 7.31 -9.25 15.86
CA LYS A 89 8.68 -9.54 15.43
C LYS A 89 8.82 -9.74 13.92
N SER A 90 7.72 -9.99 13.24
CA SER A 90 7.62 -9.99 11.79
C SER A 90 6.21 -9.66 11.35
N TYR A 91 6.08 -9.21 10.10
CA TYR A 91 4.79 -8.92 9.49
C TYR A 91 4.80 -9.20 7.99
N GLU A 92 3.61 -9.37 7.42
CA GLU A 92 3.40 -9.50 5.98
C GLU A 92 2.16 -8.71 5.55
N ILE A 93 2.30 -7.84 4.56
CA ILE A 93 1.17 -7.11 3.99
C ILE A 93 0.46 -8.01 2.97
N LEU A 94 -0.71 -8.51 3.34
CA LEU A 94 -1.49 -9.47 2.56
C LEU A 94 -2.28 -8.79 1.44
N LYS A 95 -2.93 -7.65 1.74
CA LYS A 95 -3.82 -6.98 0.80
C LYS A 95 -3.94 -5.50 1.10
N THR A 96 -4.11 -4.70 0.06
CA THR A 96 -4.46 -3.27 0.15
C THR A 96 -5.72 -3.01 -0.67
N GLY A 97 -6.68 -2.29 -0.12
CA GLY A 97 -7.92 -1.92 -0.79
C GLY A 97 -8.51 -0.67 -0.18
N SER A 98 -9.28 0.10 -0.94
CA SER A 98 -10.09 1.17 -0.37
C SER A 98 -11.55 0.68 -0.28
N PRO A 99 -12.18 0.76 0.90
CA PRO A 99 -13.62 0.62 1.02
C PRO A 99 -14.35 1.56 0.05
N HIS A 100 -15.53 1.15 -0.43
CA HIS A 100 -16.26 1.97 -1.39
C HIS A 100 -16.71 3.30 -0.75
N GLY A 101 -16.27 4.43 -1.32
CA GLY A 101 -16.66 5.76 -0.84
C GLY A 101 -15.92 6.27 0.40
N SER A 102 -14.84 5.62 0.83
CA SER A 102 -14.02 6.09 1.94
C SER A 102 -12.78 6.85 1.47
N ASN A 103 -12.26 7.75 2.32
CA ASN A 103 -10.99 8.45 2.10
C ASN A 103 -9.79 7.70 2.71
N ASP A 104 -9.92 6.38 2.87
CA ASP A 104 -8.91 5.54 3.48
C ASP A 104 -8.58 4.32 2.61
N VAL A 105 -7.41 3.76 2.90
CA VAL A 105 -6.96 2.49 2.35
C VAL A 105 -6.82 1.51 3.50
N GLU A 106 -7.59 0.43 3.47
CA GLU A 106 -7.42 -0.72 4.33
C GLU A 106 -6.19 -1.52 3.88
N VAL A 107 -5.25 -1.71 4.80
CA VAL A 107 -4.07 -2.56 4.66
C VAL A 107 -4.24 -3.75 5.60
N ARG A 108 -4.46 -4.94 5.03
CA ARG A 108 -4.51 -6.19 5.78
C ARG A 108 -3.10 -6.72 5.98
N VAL A 109 -2.73 -6.92 7.24
CA VAL A 109 -1.39 -7.32 7.63
C VAL A 109 -1.48 -8.53 8.55
N ALA A 110 -0.69 -9.56 8.28
CA ALA A 110 -0.42 -10.61 9.24
C ALA A 110 0.75 -10.16 10.12
N VAL A 111 0.61 -10.25 11.44
CA VAL A 111 1.64 -9.90 12.43
C VAL A 111 1.94 -11.12 13.29
N SER A 112 3.23 -11.34 13.58
CA SER A 112 3.66 -12.54 14.31
C SER A 112 4.69 -12.20 15.39
N PRO A 113 4.64 -12.89 16.56
CA PRO A 113 5.66 -12.79 17.58
C PRO A 113 6.93 -13.60 17.26
N PHE A 114 7.00 -14.21 16.08
CA PHE A 114 8.15 -14.97 15.58
C PHE A 114 8.90 -14.20 14.50
N SER A 115 10.17 -14.55 14.28
CA SER A 115 10.97 -14.05 13.16
C SER A 115 11.88 -15.18 12.67
N PRO A 116 11.93 -15.47 11.36
CA PRO A 116 11.19 -14.83 10.26
C PRO A 116 9.67 -15.09 10.33
N MET A 117 8.90 -14.46 9.43
CA MET A 117 7.45 -14.68 9.33
C MET A 117 7.16 -16.18 9.13
N PRO A 118 6.33 -16.81 9.98
CA PRO A 118 6.06 -18.23 9.87
C PRO A 118 5.28 -18.56 8.61
N ASP A 119 5.60 -19.71 8.00
CA ASP A 119 4.78 -20.28 6.95
C ASP A 119 3.41 -20.70 7.53
N ALA A 120 2.36 -20.52 6.75
CA ALA A 120 1.01 -21.00 7.04
C ALA A 120 0.95 -22.53 7.23
N SER A 121 1.94 -23.27 6.73
CA SER A 121 2.08 -24.71 6.93
C SER A 121 2.47 -25.11 8.37
N ASN A 122 2.97 -24.18 9.21
CA ASN A 122 3.34 -24.46 10.60
C ASN A 122 2.20 -24.11 11.58
N PRO A 123 1.36 -25.08 11.97
CA PRO A 123 0.12 -24.81 12.70
C PRO A 123 0.33 -24.16 14.07
N GLU A 124 1.44 -24.43 14.75
CA GLU A 124 1.71 -23.85 16.07
C GLU A 124 2.03 -22.35 15.98
N GLN A 125 2.82 -21.96 14.98
CA GLN A 125 3.22 -20.57 14.78
C GLN A 125 2.12 -19.76 14.08
N SER A 126 1.39 -20.39 13.14
CA SER A 126 0.23 -19.75 12.49
C SER A 126 -0.88 -19.42 13.48
N ARG A 127 -1.11 -20.25 14.52
CA ARG A 127 -2.11 -19.97 15.57
C ARG A 127 -1.82 -18.70 16.39
N LYS A 128 -0.54 -18.30 16.47
CA LYS A 128 -0.14 -17.05 17.16
C LYS A 128 0.04 -15.87 16.21
N THR A 129 -0.04 -16.10 14.90
CA THR A 129 -0.01 -15.05 13.89
C THR A 129 -1.42 -14.46 13.78
N LYS A 130 -1.53 -13.15 13.96
CA LYS A 130 -2.81 -12.44 13.92
C LYS A 130 -2.93 -11.67 12.62
N ILE A 131 -4.13 -11.64 12.05
CA ILE A 131 -4.44 -10.77 10.92
C ILE A 131 -5.12 -9.52 11.47
N VAL A 132 -4.58 -8.37 11.13
CA VAL A 132 -5.10 -7.06 11.50
C VAL A 132 -5.32 -6.22 10.25
N SER A 133 -6.48 -5.58 10.19
CA SER A 133 -6.77 -4.55 9.19
C SER A 133 -6.44 -3.20 9.78
N VAL A 134 -5.53 -2.46 9.15
CA VAL A 134 -5.20 -1.08 9.52
C VAL A 134 -5.65 -0.16 8.40
N ARG A 135 -6.46 0.86 8.71
CA ARG A 135 -6.80 1.90 7.75
C ARG A 135 -5.68 2.94 7.72
N VAL A 136 -5.39 3.47 6.54
CA VAL A 136 -4.46 4.57 6.32
C VAL A 136 -5.21 5.70 5.62
N ASP A 137 -5.28 6.87 6.24
CA ASP A 137 -5.92 8.04 5.62
C ASP A 137 -5.13 8.52 4.40
N ILE A 138 -5.82 8.82 3.30
CA ILE A 138 -5.18 9.19 2.04
C ILE A 138 -4.54 10.60 2.14
N SER A 139 -5.08 11.49 2.95
CA SER A 139 -4.61 12.88 3.05
C SER A 139 -3.35 12.98 3.89
N ASP A 140 -3.39 12.44 5.11
CA ASP A 140 -2.32 12.65 6.10
C ASP A 140 -1.56 11.38 6.48
N LYS A 141 -1.97 10.20 5.99
CA LYS A 141 -1.36 8.90 6.31
C LYS A 141 -1.46 8.52 7.79
N SER A 142 -2.41 9.08 8.53
CA SER A 142 -2.75 8.59 9.86
C SER A 142 -3.25 7.16 9.80
N LEU A 143 -2.90 6.37 10.81
CA LEU A 143 -3.30 4.98 10.91
C LEU A 143 -4.40 4.83 11.97
N GLY A 144 -5.27 3.85 11.75
CA GLY A 144 -6.34 3.54 12.67
C GLY A 144 -6.88 2.14 12.47
N PHE A 145 -7.78 1.74 13.36
CA PHE A 145 -8.61 0.58 13.09
C PHE A 145 -9.79 0.99 12.19
N PRO A 146 -10.25 0.09 11.31
CA PRO A 146 -11.49 0.30 10.58
C PRO A 146 -12.68 0.45 11.55
N PRO A 147 -13.72 1.21 11.18
CA PRO A 147 -14.95 1.34 11.97
C PRO A 147 -15.72 0.02 12.08
#